data_AF-X0YUC6-F1
#
_entry.id   AF-X0YUC6-F1
#
_cell.length_a   1.000
_cell.length_b   1.000
_cell.length_c   1.000
_cell.angle_alpha   90.00
_cell.angle_beta   90.00
_cell.angle_gamma   90.00
#
_symmetry.space_group_name_H-M   'P 1'
#
loop_
_entity.id
_entity.type
_entity.pdbx_description
1 polymer ?
#
loop_
_entity_poly.entity_id
_entity_poly.type
_entity_poly.pdbx_seq_one_letter_code
_entity_poly.pdbx_strand_id
1 'polypeptide(L)'
;MPVEDTLGVLEKAIEQYKPGGAFARTRAEQLAEKKATVVPSMRAELVGRGLAGTTVGAGIPAAYEQQVAKPWRTETEMLRGQRLMDAIMAKAGVMERTETREMQERMAKEERDLREKLAKAELSSRERQAALSRLATIRAGRAERGTGGNWWDALREGKSLFLGSKWYLQNYNSW
;
A
#
# COMPACT_ATOMS: atom_id res chain seq x y z
N MET A 1 3.41 3.22 16.38
CA MET A 1 3.29 1.76 16.49
C MET A 1 3.20 1.22 15.07
N PRO A 2 3.99 0.19 14.69
CA PRO A 2 3.86 -0.47 13.39
C PRO A 2 2.45 -1.02 13.18
N VAL A 3 2.02 -1.17 11.93
CA VAL A 3 0.64 -1.64 11.64
C VAL A 3 0.47 -3.12 11.98
N GLU A 4 1.55 -3.89 11.85
CA GLU A 4 1.61 -5.30 12.22
C GLU A 4 1.36 -5.48 13.72
N ASP A 5 1.91 -4.59 14.56
CA ASP A 5 1.71 -4.60 16.00
C ASP A 5 0.26 -4.26 16.37
N THR A 6 -0.38 -3.32 15.67
CA THR A 6 -1.77 -2.94 15.95
C THR A 6 -2.75 -4.04 15.55
N LEU A 7 -2.53 -4.70 14.41
CA LEU A 7 -3.33 -5.85 13.98
C LEU A 7 -3.17 -7.02 14.96
N GLY A 8 -1.95 -7.31 15.41
CA GLY A 8 -1.70 -8.35 16.40
C GLY A 8 -2.37 -8.09 17.76
N VAL A 9 -2.41 -6.84 18.21
CA VAL A 9 -3.16 -6.45 19.43
C VAL A 9 -4.67 -6.64 19.24
N LEU A 10 -5.21 -6.25 18.09
CA LEU A 10 -6.63 -6.40 17.78
C LEU A 10 -7.04 -7.87 17.64
N GLU A 11 -6.19 -8.74 17.10
CA GLU A 11 -6.44 -10.18 17.05
C GLU A 11 -6.51 -10.80 18.45
N LYS A 12 -5.56 -10.45 19.33
CA LYS A 12 -5.61 -10.89 20.73
C LYS A 12 -6.88 -10.40 21.44
N ALA A 13 -7.31 -9.16 21.17
CA ALA A 13 -8.56 -8.64 21.70
C ALA A 13 -9.77 -9.45 21.20
N ILE A 14 -9.83 -9.76 19.90
CA ILE A 14 -10.88 -10.61 19.32
C ILE A 14 -10.90 -12.00 19.98
N GLU A 15 -9.74 -12.62 20.18
CA GLU A 15 -9.62 -13.93 20.85
C GLU A 15 -10.15 -13.89 22.29
N GLN A 16 -9.90 -12.80 23.01
CA GLN A 16 -10.38 -12.63 24.38
C GLN A 16 -11.91 -12.67 24.48
N TYR A 17 -12.63 -12.14 23.48
CA TYR A 17 -14.10 -12.05 23.44
C TYR A 17 -14.78 -13.20 22.67
N LYS A 18 -14.03 -14.13 22.08
CA LYS A 18 -14.60 -15.37 21.51
C LYS A 18 -15.21 -16.26 22.62
N PRO A 19 -16.18 -17.14 22.28
CA PRO A 19 -16.69 -18.14 23.21
C PRO A 19 -15.54 -18.97 23.81
N GLY A 20 -15.50 -19.11 25.14
CA GLY A 20 -14.43 -19.81 25.85
C GLY A 20 -13.12 -19.02 26.04
N GLY A 21 -13.05 -17.79 25.52
CA GLY A 21 -11.93 -16.87 25.73
C GLY A 21 -11.83 -16.35 27.17
N ALA A 22 -10.78 -15.56 27.45
CA ALA A 22 -10.51 -15.08 28.80
C ALA A 22 -11.65 -14.22 29.37
N PHE A 23 -12.39 -13.47 28.55
CA PHE A 23 -13.57 -12.73 29.01
C PHE A 23 -14.68 -13.66 29.53
N ALA A 24 -14.93 -14.78 28.86
CA ALA A 24 -15.95 -15.74 29.30
C ALA A 24 -15.57 -16.38 30.64
N ARG A 25 -14.28 -16.68 30.83
CA ARG A 25 -13.76 -17.26 32.08
C ARG A 25 -13.89 -16.29 33.25
N THR A 26 -13.42 -15.06 33.10
CA THR A 26 -13.51 -14.04 34.17
C THR A 26 -14.95 -13.72 34.54
N ARG A 27 -15.85 -13.69 33.56
CA ARG A 27 -17.29 -13.48 33.81
C ARG A 27 -17.95 -14.66 34.52
N ALA A 28 -17.51 -15.88 34.24
CA ALA A 28 -17.97 -17.07 34.95
C ALA A 28 -17.51 -17.07 36.41
N GLU A 29 -16.26 -16.66 36.67
CA GLU A 29 -15.72 -16.47 38.02
C GLU A 29 -16.51 -15.40 38.80
N GLN A 30 -16.75 -14.23 38.20
CA GLN A 30 -17.57 -13.17 38.80
C GLN A 30 -18.99 -13.65 39.13
N LEU A 31 -19.60 -14.48 38.27
CA LEU A 31 -20.92 -15.05 38.53
C LEU A 31 -20.87 -16.02 39.72
N ALA A 32 -19.81 -16.82 39.83
CA ALA A 32 -19.61 -17.73 40.97
C ALA A 32 -19.44 -16.96 42.29
N GLU A 33 -18.68 -15.86 42.29
CA GLU A 33 -18.55 -14.96 43.44
C GLU A 33 -19.90 -14.32 43.82
N LYS A 34 -20.67 -13.86 42.84
CA LYS A 34 -22.03 -13.36 43.07
C LYS A 34 -22.94 -14.44 43.68
N LYS A 35 -22.81 -15.69 43.26
CA LYS A 35 -23.57 -16.80 43.84
C LYS A 35 -23.20 -17.01 45.31
N ALA A 36 -21.90 -16.97 45.62
CA ALA A 36 -21.39 -17.16 46.97
C ALA A 36 -21.84 -16.06 47.95
N THR A 37 -22.15 -14.86 47.44
CA THR A 37 -22.62 -13.73 48.26
C THR A 37 -24.15 -13.65 48.36
N VAL A 38 -24.87 -13.85 47.26
CA VAL A 38 -26.32 -13.67 47.20
C VAL A 38 -27.10 -14.87 47.74
N VAL A 39 -26.66 -16.11 47.49
CA VAL A 39 -27.40 -17.29 47.96
C VAL A 39 -27.47 -17.34 49.50
N PRO A 40 -26.38 -17.06 50.25
CA PRO A 40 -26.48 -16.98 51.71
C PRO A 40 -27.41 -15.87 52.21
N SER A 41 -27.44 -14.69 51.57
CA SER A 41 -28.34 -13.60 52.01
C SER A 41 -29.81 -13.97 51.80
N MET A 42 -30.15 -14.58 50.65
CA MET A 42 -31.49 -15.12 50.39
C MET A 42 -31.89 -16.20 51.41
N ARG A 43 -30.95 -17.08 51.80
CA ARG A 43 -31.18 -18.08 52.86
C ARG A 43 -31.42 -17.42 54.20
N ALA A 44 -30.61 -16.44 54.59
CA ALA A 44 -30.74 -15.74 55.87
C ALA A 44 -32.09 -14.99 55.97
N GLU A 45 -32.56 -14.38 54.88
CA GLU A 45 -33.88 -13.74 54.83
C GLU A 45 -35.01 -14.73 55.08
N LEU A 46 -34.93 -15.94 54.52
CA LEU A 46 -35.92 -16.99 54.75
C LEU A 46 -35.86 -17.56 56.16
N VAL A 47 -34.66 -17.70 56.74
CA VAL A 47 -34.49 -18.07 58.15
C VAL A 47 -35.14 -17.02 59.05
N GLY A 48 -34.89 -15.74 58.80
CA GLY A 48 -35.48 -14.63 59.58
C GLY A 48 -37.01 -14.57 59.48
N ARG A 49 -37.60 -15.08 58.40
CA ARG A 49 -39.06 -15.21 58.22
C ARG A 49 -39.64 -16.53 58.73
N GLY A 50 -38.83 -17.41 59.32
CA GLY A 50 -39.28 -18.74 59.76
C GLY A 50 -39.63 -19.70 58.61
N LEU A 51 -39.20 -19.41 57.38
CA LEU A 51 -39.49 -20.18 56.17
C LEU A 51 -38.35 -21.15 55.79
N ALA A 52 -37.27 -21.18 56.57
CA ALA A 52 -36.15 -22.09 56.38
C ALA A 52 -36.58 -23.55 56.64
N GLY A 53 -36.83 -24.30 55.57
CA GLY A 53 -37.35 -25.68 55.63
C GLY A 53 -38.65 -25.89 54.84
N THR A 54 -39.26 -24.80 54.36
CA THR A 54 -40.42 -24.87 53.46
C THR A 54 -39.98 -25.05 52.00
N THR A 55 -40.92 -25.39 51.12
CA THR A 55 -40.71 -25.46 49.66
C THR A 55 -40.18 -24.14 49.10
N VAL A 56 -40.48 -23.01 49.74
CA VAL A 56 -39.94 -21.69 49.39
C VAL A 56 -38.41 -21.65 49.55
N GLY A 57 -37.87 -22.29 50.60
CA GLY A 57 -36.42 -22.43 50.80
C GLY A 57 -35.73 -23.37 49.81
N ALA A 58 -36.44 -24.41 49.34
CA ALA A 58 -35.93 -25.28 48.27
C ALA A 58 -35.84 -24.54 46.92
N GLY A 59 -36.62 -23.46 46.73
CA GLY A 59 -36.63 -22.66 45.51
C GLY A 59 -35.45 -21.69 45.34
N ILE A 60 -34.59 -21.49 46.35
CA ILE A 60 -33.50 -20.49 46.29
C ILE A 60 -32.57 -20.67 45.08
N PRO A 61 -32.11 -21.89 44.70
CA PRO A 61 -31.28 -22.05 43.52
C PRO A 61 -31.99 -21.61 42.23
N ALA A 62 -33.28 -21.92 42.11
CA ALA A 62 -34.09 -21.52 40.96
C ALA A 62 -34.35 -20.00 40.96
N ALA A 63 -34.59 -19.41 42.12
CA ALA A 63 -34.77 -17.96 42.28
C ALA A 63 -33.49 -17.20 41.93
N TYR A 64 -32.34 -17.65 42.43
CA TYR A 64 -31.03 -17.08 42.06
C TYR A 64 -30.78 -17.18 40.56
N GLU A 65 -31.08 -18.33 39.96
CA GLU A 65 -30.87 -18.55 38.53
C GLU A 65 -31.74 -17.60 37.69
N GLN A 66 -33.00 -17.39 38.08
CA GLN A 66 -33.93 -16.52 37.35
C GLN A 66 -33.65 -15.03 37.57
N GLN A 67 -33.37 -14.61 38.81
CA GLN A 67 -33.27 -13.20 39.17
C GLN A 67 -31.87 -12.63 38.96
N VAL A 68 -30.83 -13.46 39.04
CA VAL A 68 -29.43 -12.99 39.01
C VAL A 68 -28.68 -13.60 37.84
N ALA A 69 -28.63 -14.94 37.75
CA ALA A 69 -27.74 -15.59 36.80
C ALA A 69 -28.18 -15.40 35.35
N LYS A 70 -29.48 -15.56 35.04
CA LYS A 70 -30.01 -15.38 33.69
C LYS A 70 -29.80 -13.96 33.15
N PRO A 71 -30.23 -12.89 33.85
CA PRO A 71 -29.96 -11.52 33.42
C PRO A 71 -28.46 -11.26 33.24
N TRP A 72 -27.63 -11.72 34.20
CA TRP A 72 -26.18 -11.56 34.11
C TRP A 72 -25.57 -12.23 32.88
N ARG A 73 -26.00 -13.44 32.53
CA ARG A 73 -25.52 -14.12 31.32
C ARG A 73 -25.94 -13.36 30.06
N THR A 74 -27.18 -12.89 29.99
CA THR A 74 -27.66 -12.08 28.86
C THR A 74 -26.85 -10.79 28.72
N GLU A 75 -26.67 -10.03 29.80
CA GLU A 75 -25.85 -8.81 29.80
C GLU A 75 -24.39 -9.10 29.40
N THR A 76 -23.83 -10.19 29.92
CA THR A 76 -22.47 -10.63 29.58
C THR A 76 -22.35 -10.91 28.09
N GLU A 77 -23.33 -11.59 27.50
CA GLU A 77 -23.33 -11.94 26.08
C GLU A 77 -23.51 -10.72 25.18
N MET A 78 -24.37 -9.77 25.58
CA MET A 78 -24.51 -8.49 24.90
C MET A 78 -23.20 -7.69 24.92
N LEU A 79 -22.57 -7.56 26.10
CA LEU A 79 -21.30 -6.86 26.23
C LEU A 79 -20.19 -7.56 25.45
N ARG A 80 -20.14 -8.89 25.47
CA ARG A 80 -19.21 -9.69 24.67
C ARG A 80 -19.39 -9.39 23.18
N GLY A 81 -20.63 -9.43 22.70
CA GLY A 81 -20.99 -9.15 21.31
C GLY A 81 -20.56 -7.74 20.89
N GLN A 82 -20.89 -6.73 21.70
CA GLN A 82 -20.50 -5.35 21.43
C GLN A 82 -18.99 -5.19 21.33
N ARG A 83 -18.23 -5.68 22.32
CA ARG A 83 -16.77 -5.57 22.34
C ARG A 83 -16.10 -6.33 21.19
N LEU A 84 -16.64 -7.49 20.84
CA LEU A 84 -16.17 -8.26 19.69
C LEU A 84 -16.39 -7.48 18.39
N MET A 85 -17.57 -6.89 18.20
CA MET A 85 -17.87 -6.06 17.02
C MET A 85 -16.98 -4.82 16.96
N ASP A 86 -16.77 -4.12 18.08
CA ASP A 86 -15.86 -2.97 18.15
C ASP A 86 -14.44 -3.35 17.71
N ALA A 87 -13.93 -4.50 18.19
CA ALA A 87 -12.60 -4.99 17.84
C ALA A 87 -12.48 -5.41 16.37
N ILE A 88 -13.51 -6.06 15.82
CA ILE A 88 -13.57 -6.43 14.39
C ILE A 88 -13.61 -5.18 13.51
N MET A 89 -14.45 -4.21 13.83
CA MET A 89 -14.55 -2.95 13.08
C MET A 89 -13.24 -2.15 13.15
N ALA A 90 -12.59 -2.12 14.30
CA ALA A 90 -11.27 -1.51 14.44
C ALA A 90 -10.23 -2.20 13.55
N LYS A 91 -10.23 -3.54 13.48
CA LYS A 91 -9.35 -4.31 12.59
C LYS A 91 -9.60 -3.97 11.13
N ALA A 92 -10.87 -4.00 10.70
CA ALA A 92 -11.26 -3.66 9.33
C ALA A 92 -10.80 -2.25 8.93
N GLY A 93 -10.99 -1.26 9.80
CA GLY A 93 -10.56 0.11 9.53
C GLY A 93 -9.04 0.30 9.49
N VAL A 94 -8.24 -0.56 10.12
CA VAL A 94 -6.77 -0.55 9.95
C VAL A 94 -6.40 -1.15 8.59
N MET A 95 -7.03 -2.27 8.21
CA MET A 95 -6.79 -2.93 6.93
C MET A 95 -7.15 -2.04 5.72
N GLU A 96 -8.29 -1.34 5.77
CA GLU A 96 -8.69 -0.40 4.72
C GLU A 96 -7.64 0.72 4.53
N ARG A 97 -7.09 1.23 5.63
CA ARG A 97 -6.07 2.28 5.60
C ARG A 97 -4.74 1.77 5.05
N THR A 98 -4.37 0.52 5.32
CA THR A 98 -3.16 -0.08 4.71
C THR A 98 -3.35 -0.31 3.22
N GLU A 99 -4.48 -0.88 2.82
CA GLU A 99 -4.78 -1.13 1.40
C GLU A 99 -4.81 0.18 0.59
N THR A 100 -5.44 1.22 1.14
CA THR A 100 -5.48 2.54 0.51
C THR A 100 -4.09 3.14 0.35
N ARG A 101 -3.22 3.02 1.36
CA ARG A 101 -1.83 3.50 1.27
C ARG A 101 -1.02 2.74 0.23
N GLU A 102 -1.11 1.41 0.22
CA GLU A 102 -0.42 0.59 -0.78
C GLU A 102 -0.88 0.92 -2.20
N MET A 103 -2.18 1.13 -2.41
CA MET A 103 -2.72 1.53 -3.70
C MET A 103 -2.20 2.91 -4.13
N GLN A 104 -2.18 3.89 -3.22
CA GLN A 104 -1.63 5.22 -3.50
C GLN A 104 -0.14 5.16 -3.87
N GLU A 105 0.64 4.34 -3.18
CA GLU A 105 2.06 4.16 -3.50
C GLU A 105 2.28 3.51 -4.86
N ARG A 106 1.44 2.53 -5.24
CA ARG A 106 1.48 1.92 -6.59
C ARG A 106 1.16 2.95 -7.66
N MET A 107 0.08 3.71 -7.51
CA MET A 107 -0.27 4.77 -8.45
C MET A 107 0.82 5.84 -8.55
N ALA A 108 1.41 6.25 -7.43
CA ALA A 108 2.50 7.22 -7.42
C ALA A 108 3.78 6.70 -8.11
N LYS A 109 4.07 5.40 -7.99
CA LYS A 109 5.17 4.76 -8.73
C LYS A 109 4.88 4.73 -10.24
N GLU A 110 3.68 4.31 -10.62
CA GLU A 110 3.26 4.30 -12.02
C GLU A 110 3.33 5.69 -12.66
N GLU A 111 2.88 6.74 -11.96
CA GLU A 111 2.99 8.12 -12.42
C GLU A 111 4.44 8.56 -12.61
N ARG A 112 5.34 8.19 -11.69
CA ARG A 112 6.77 8.49 -11.82
C ARG A 112 7.38 7.79 -13.02
N ASP A 113 7.08 6.51 -13.21
CA ASP A 113 7.56 5.72 -14.34
C ASP A 113 7.06 6.28 -15.67
N LEU A 114 5.80 6.72 -15.73
CA LEU A 114 5.23 7.37 -16.91
C LEU A 114 5.92 8.72 -17.18
N ARG A 115 6.14 9.54 -16.15
CA ARG A 115 6.87 10.81 -16.30
C ARG A 115 8.30 10.59 -16.79
N GLU A 116 8.99 9.58 -16.27
CA GLU A 116 10.34 9.24 -16.71
C GLU A 116 10.37 8.78 -18.17
N LYS A 117 9.40 7.94 -18.58
CA LYS A 117 9.25 7.51 -19.98
C LYS A 117 8.99 8.70 -20.92
N LEU A 118 8.10 9.62 -20.52
CA LEU A 118 7.83 10.83 -21.29
C LEU A 118 9.07 11.73 -21.40
N ALA A 119 9.79 11.96 -20.30
CA ALA A 119 11.02 12.74 -20.30
C ALA A 119 12.10 12.12 -21.21
N LYS A 120 12.27 10.79 -21.16
CA LYS A 120 13.18 10.06 -22.06
C LYS A 120 12.74 10.19 -23.53
N ALA A 121 11.45 10.10 -23.81
CA ALA A 121 10.91 10.27 -25.16
C ALA A 121 11.18 11.69 -25.70
N GLU A 122 10.97 12.72 -24.89
CA GLU A 122 11.27 14.11 -25.25
C GLU A 122 12.76 14.33 -25.53
N LEU A 123 13.64 13.80 -24.68
CA LEU A 123 15.08 13.85 -24.89
C LEU A 123 15.48 13.18 -26.21
N SER A 124 14.96 11.97 -26.47
CA SER A 124 15.22 11.26 -27.73
C SER A 124 14.70 12.01 -28.96
N SER A 125 13.58 12.74 -28.83
CA SER A 125 13.04 13.57 -29.89
C SER A 125 13.93 14.78 -30.16
N ARG A 126 14.40 15.46 -29.10
CA ARG A 126 15.35 16.57 -29.20
C ARG A 126 16.68 16.14 -29.82
N GLU A 127 17.19 14.97 -29.44
CA GLU A 127 18.40 14.40 -30.05
C GLU A 127 18.22 14.11 -31.54
N ARG A 128 17.08 13.54 -31.95
CA ARG A 128 16.76 13.35 -33.37
C ARG A 128 16.68 14.69 -34.12
N GLN A 129 16.01 15.69 -33.54
CA GLN A 129 15.92 17.03 -34.15
C GLN A 129 17.31 17.69 -34.28
N ALA A 130 18.16 17.57 -33.26
CA ALA A 130 19.53 18.07 -33.29
C ALA A 130 20.42 17.32 -34.31
N ALA A 131 20.24 16.01 -34.45
CA ALA A 131 20.94 15.23 -35.48
C ALA A 131 20.50 15.65 -36.89
N LEU A 132 19.21 15.87 -37.11
CA LEU A 132 18.68 16.35 -38.38
C LEU A 132 19.20 17.75 -38.74
N SER A 133 19.26 18.68 -37.78
CA SER A 133 19.80 20.03 -38.03
C SER A 133 21.31 20.01 -38.32
N ARG A 134 22.07 19.14 -37.66
CA ARG A 134 23.49 18.88 -37.98
C ARG A 134 23.67 18.31 -39.39
N LEU A 135 22.81 17.38 -39.83
CA LEU A 135 22.86 16.87 -41.20
C LEU A 135 22.49 17.94 -42.24
N ALA A 136 21.50 18.79 -41.96
CA ALA A 136 21.10 19.88 -42.83
C ALA A 136 22.23 20.90 -43.03
N THR A 137 22.94 21.27 -41.97
CA THR A 137 24.09 22.20 -42.03
C THR A 137 25.27 21.60 -42.80
N ILE A 138 25.59 20.31 -42.61
CA ILE A 138 26.61 19.62 -43.42
C ILE A 138 26.23 19.60 -44.90
N ARG A 139 24.95 19.35 -45.22
CA ARG A 139 24.45 19.37 -46.61
C ARG A 139 24.55 20.77 -47.23
N ALA A 140 24.21 21.81 -46.48
CA ALA A 140 24.34 23.20 -46.93
C ALA A 140 25.82 23.58 -47.15
N GLY A 141 26.72 23.27 -46.22
CA GLY A 141 28.15 23.52 -46.37
C GLY A 141 28.84 22.68 -47.45
N ARG A 142 28.25 21.56 -47.88
CA ARG A 142 28.69 20.79 -49.05
C ARG A 142 28.18 21.40 -50.36
N ALA A 143 27.00 22.01 -50.37
CA ALA A 143 26.51 22.77 -51.51
C ALA A 143 27.37 24.02 -51.75
N GLU A 144 27.83 24.69 -50.69
CA GLU A 144 28.76 25.84 -50.77
C GLU A 144 30.19 25.46 -51.17
N ARG A 145 30.62 24.22 -50.93
CA ARG A 145 31.89 23.68 -51.49
C ARG A 145 31.73 23.06 -52.88
N GLY A 146 30.48 22.84 -53.34
CA GLY A 146 30.15 22.35 -54.67
C GLY A 146 30.02 23.44 -55.74
N THR A 147 30.06 24.72 -55.35
CA THR A 147 30.24 25.86 -56.25
C THR A 147 31.71 26.17 -56.56
N GLY A 148 32.62 25.23 -56.26
CA GLY A 148 33.94 25.18 -56.87
C GLY A 148 33.84 24.49 -58.23
N GLY A 149 33.52 25.26 -59.28
CA GLY A 149 33.73 24.94 -60.69
C GLY A 149 33.43 23.49 -61.11
N ASN A 150 32.21 23.25 -61.57
CA ASN A 150 31.86 22.02 -62.26
C ASN A 150 32.84 21.82 -63.43
N TRP A 151 33.81 20.91 -63.29
CA TRP A 151 34.81 20.61 -64.32
C TRP A 151 34.16 20.18 -65.65
N TRP A 152 32.91 19.71 -65.59
CA TRP A 152 32.07 19.44 -66.76
C TRP A 152 31.63 20.69 -67.53
N ASP A 153 31.47 21.84 -66.87
CA ASP A 153 31.13 23.11 -67.54
C ASP A 153 32.38 23.73 -68.20
N ALA A 154 33.57 23.52 -67.65
CA ALA A 154 34.85 23.89 -68.30
C ALA A 154 35.12 23.08 -69.59
N LEU A 155 34.58 21.86 -69.70
CA LEU A 155 34.66 21.02 -70.91
C LEU A 155 33.65 21.42 -71.99
N ARG A 156 32.57 22.13 -71.63
CA ARG A 156 31.47 22.47 -72.56
C ARG A 156 31.65 23.84 -73.24
N GLU A 157 32.40 24.76 -72.62
CA GLU A 157 32.66 26.12 -73.16
C GLU A 157 33.84 26.25 -74.12
N GLY A 158 34.52 25.16 -74.50
CA GLY A 158 35.57 25.22 -75.53
C GLY A 158 36.74 26.16 -75.21
N LYS A 159 36.92 26.56 -73.94
CA LYS A 159 38.14 27.24 -73.48
C LYS A 159 39.21 26.19 -73.28
N SER A 160 39.96 25.95 -74.35
CA SER A 160 41.25 25.29 -74.29
C SER A 160 42.16 26.06 -73.32
N LEU A 161 42.27 25.61 -72.08
CA LEU A 161 43.47 25.83 -71.29
C LEU A 161 44.55 24.89 -71.85
N PHE A 162 45.11 25.33 -72.97
CA PHE A 162 46.48 25.01 -73.36
C PHE A 162 47.40 25.58 -72.28
N LEU A 163 47.61 24.84 -71.19
CA LEU A 163 48.85 24.95 -70.42
C LEU A 163 49.69 23.73 -70.80
N GLY A 164 50.47 23.94 -71.85
CA GLY A 164 51.53 23.04 -72.25
C GLY A 164 52.53 22.84 -71.12
N SER A 165 52.84 21.56 -70.88
CA SER A 165 54.21 21.05 -70.96
C SER A 165 55.34 22.06 -70.73
N LYS A 166 55.69 22.25 -69.45
CA LYS A 166 57.09 22.42 -69.03
C LYS A 166 57.18 22.06 -67.55
N TRP A 167 58.27 21.36 -67.20
CA TRP A 167 58.63 20.84 -65.87
C TRP A 167 58.19 19.40 -65.54
N TYR A 168 58.67 18.46 -66.35
CA TYR A 168 59.33 17.27 -65.81
C TYR A 168 60.83 17.43 -66.10
N LEU A 169 61.66 17.56 -65.05
CA LEU A 169 63.08 17.16 -64.93
C LEU A 169 63.81 18.01 -63.86
N GLN A 170 63.76 17.56 -62.61
CA GLN A 170 64.65 17.80 -61.45
C GLN A 170 63.77 17.58 -60.20
N ASN A 171 63.94 16.60 -59.32
CA ASN A 171 65.09 15.83 -58.90
C ASN A 171 64.64 14.42 -58.50
N TYR A 172 65.18 13.41 -59.17
CA TYR A 172 65.39 12.08 -58.59
C TYR A 172 66.90 11.84 -58.68
N ASN A 173 67.62 12.14 -57.59
CA ASN A 173 68.87 11.49 -57.19
C ASN A 173 69.51 12.30 -56.06
N SER A 174 69.44 11.77 -54.84
CA SER A 174 70.62 11.33 -54.08
C SER A 174 70.24 11.07 -52.63
N TRP A 175 70.44 9.82 -52.21
CA TRP A 175 70.99 9.40 -50.90
C TRP A 175 70.51 10.09 -49.62
#